data_AF-A0A4Q5QJK5-F1
#
_entry.id   AF-A0A4Q5QJK5-F1
#
_cell.length_a   1.000
_cell.length_b   1.000
_cell.length_c   1.000
_cell.angle_alpha   90.00
_cell.angle_beta   90.00
_cell.angle_gamma   90.00
#
_symmetry.space_group_name_H-M   'P 1'
#
loop_
_entity.id
_entity.type
_entity.pdbx_description
1 polymer ?
#
loop_
_entity_poly.entity_id
_entity_poly.type
_entity_poly.pdbx_seq_one_letter_code
_entity_poly.pdbx_strand_id
1 'polypeptide(L)'
;MGKIASVQMVRAAAAIAVVANHVCSDAPVGGGIRWLFQIYPLAEIGVHVFFAISGMLMILTLREGGSKRHRSGDFLLRRVERIYPTYLFWLAMLLLTAVAARMAGTGYLDFVLRDAVPSLLIKNILLMPGLPEETHYRMLIPQAWTLVYEMYFYLVFALCLAIVPPRRLLLALIVAIALPLVVARLFFPTPDRLGWVNLAYMVADPLI
;
A
#
# COMPACT_ATOMS: atom_id res chain seq x y z
N MET A 1 -3.69 -6.73 -27.19
CA MET A 1 -2.44 -7.40 -26.78
C MET A 1 -2.75 -8.42 -25.69
N GLY A 2 -2.29 -9.66 -25.83
CA GLY A 2 -2.65 -10.76 -24.92
C GLY A 2 -2.19 -10.49 -23.48
N LYS A 3 -3.04 -10.84 -22.51
CA LYS A 3 -2.63 -10.86 -21.09
C LYS A 3 -1.37 -11.73 -20.99
N ILE A 4 -0.27 -11.15 -20.51
CA ILE A 4 0.95 -11.91 -20.27
C ILE A 4 0.68 -12.79 -19.04
N ALA A 5 0.19 -14.01 -19.27
CA ALA A 5 -0.27 -14.92 -18.24
C ALA A 5 0.81 -15.19 -17.19
N SER A 6 2.07 -15.30 -17.62
CA SER A 6 3.22 -15.48 -16.71
C SER A 6 3.36 -14.35 -15.69
N VAL A 7 3.14 -13.09 -16.08
CA VAL A 7 3.20 -11.94 -15.16
C VAL A 7 2.06 -11.97 -14.15
N GLN A 8 0.86 -12.39 -14.58
CA GLN A 8 -0.27 -12.52 -13.67
C GLN A 8 -0.09 -13.68 -12.69
N MET A 9 0.51 -14.80 -13.14
CA MET A 9 0.84 -15.94 -12.28
C MET A 9 1.85 -15.58 -11.20
N VAL A 10 2.89 -14.81 -11.53
CA VAL A 10 3.87 -14.35 -10.53
C VAL A 10 3.21 -13.43 -9.50
N ARG A 11 2.31 -12.52 -9.92
CA ARG A 11 1.53 -11.70 -8.97
C ARG A 11 0.64 -12.55 -8.06
N ALA A 12 0.00 -13.58 -8.60
CA ALA A 12 -0.82 -14.48 -7.80
C ALA A 12 0.02 -15.27 -6.79
N ALA A 13 1.18 -15.80 -7.21
CA ALA A 13 2.10 -16.49 -6.31
C ALA A 13 2.63 -15.59 -5.18
N ALA A 14 3.03 -14.35 -5.51
CA ALA A 14 3.46 -13.37 -4.52
C ALA A 14 2.34 -13.02 -3.53
N ALA A 15 1.11 -12.80 -4.01
CA ALA A 15 -0.04 -12.52 -3.14
C ALA A 15 -0.36 -13.69 -2.20
N ILE A 16 -0.29 -14.94 -2.70
CA ILE A 16 -0.50 -16.14 -1.88
C ILE A 16 0.57 -16.25 -0.79
N ALA A 17 1.84 -16.01 -1.12
CA ALA A 17 2.93 -16.03 -0.15
C ALA A 17 2.73 -15.00 0.98
N VAL A 18 2.27 -13.80 0.64
CA VAL A 18 1.95 -12.74 1.63
C VAL A 18 0.79 -13.17 2.54
N VAL A 19 -0.30 -13.72 1.97
CA VAL A 19 -1.44 -14.21 2.75
C VAL A 19 -1.02 -15.35 3.68
N ALA A 20 -0.25 -16.32 3.17
CA ALA A 20 0.25 -17.44 3.97
C ALA A 20 1.08 -16.95 5.16
N ASN A 21 1.95 -15.96 4.95
CA ASN A 21 2.73 -15.37 6.03
C ASN A 21 1.85 -14.71 7.10
N HIS A 22 0.80 -13.97 6.72
CA HIS A 22 -0.13 -13.38 7.70
C HIS A 22 -0.87 -14.44 8.51
N VAL A 23 -1.44 -15.45 7.84
CA VAL A 23 -2.15 -16.54 8.52
C VAL A 23 -1.24 -17.26 9.50
N CYS A 24 0.03 -17.49 9.14
CA CYS A 24 0.95 -18.24 9.99
C CYS A 24 1.63 -17.40 11.08
N SER A 25 1.74 -16.09 10.88
CA SER A 25 2.31 -15.17 11.88
C SER A 25 1.32 -14.87 13.01
N ASP A 26 0.02 -14.83 12.70
CA ASP A 26 -1.05 -14.49 13.65
C ASP A 26 -1.76 -15.72 14.24
N ALA A 27 -1.56 -16.91 13.66
CA ALA A 27 -2.16 -18.13 14.20
C ALA A 27 -1.45 -18.59 15.49
N PRO A 28 -2.20 -19.02 16.53
CA PRO A 28 -1.65 -19.63 17.74
C PRO A 28 -1.21 -21.07 17.44
N VAL A 29 -0.36 -21.26 16.43
CA VAL A 29 0.20 -22.57 16.10
C VAL A 29 1.25 -22.87 17.16
N GLY A 30 1.01 -23.91 17.96
CA GLY A 30 1.98 -24.42 18.94
C GLY A 30 3.37 -24.53 18.30
N GLY A 31 4.42 -24.18 19.07
CA GLY A 31 5.77 -23.87 18.58
C GLY A 31 6.47 -24.92 17.70
N GLY A 32 5.93 -26.14 17.56
CA GLY A 32 6.50 -27.23 16.77
C GLY A 32 6.41 -27.07 15.25
N ILE A 33 5.51 -26.25 14.70
CA ILE A 33 5.34 -26.06 13.23
C ILE A 33 5.71 -24.65 12.77
N ARG A 34 6.00 -23.74 13.71
CA ARG A 34 6.30 -22.33 13.43
C ARG A 34 7.48 -22.16 12.46
N TRP A 35 8.48 -23.04 12.53
CA TRP A 35 9.65 -23.03 11.64
C TRP A 35 9.31 -23.37 10.17
N LEU A 36 8.30 -24.20 9.90
CA LEU A 36 7.82 -24.47 8.53
C LEU A 36 7.20 -23.23 7.88
N PHE A 37 6.72 -22.29 8.70
CA PHE A 37 6.03 -21.09 8.25
C PHE A 37 6.77 -19.78 8.59
N GLN A 38 8.06 -19.86 8.96
CA GLN A 38 8.94 -18.70 9.04
C GLN A 38 9.34 -18.21 7.64
N ILE A 39 8.33 -17.83 6.85
CA ILE A 39 8.47 -17.27 5.50
C ILE A 39 8.58 -15.74 5.53
N TYR A 40 8.86 -15.16 6.71
CA TYR A 40 8.97 -13.71 6.90
C TYR A 40 9.85 -13.01 5.86
N PRO A 41 11.03 -13.54 5.48
CA PRO A 41 11.84 -12.92 4.41
C PRO A 41 11.14 -12.98 3.05
N LEU A 42 10.40 -14.06 2.79
CA LEU A 42 9.73 -14.32 1.52
C LEU A 42 8.49 -13.45 1.32
N ALA A 43 7.79 -13.10 2.41
CA ALA A 43 6.66 -12.18 2.37
C ALA A 43 7.11 -10.75 2.07
N GLU A 44 8.20 -10.28 2.71
CA GLU A 44 8.79 -8.96 2.42
C GLU A 44 9.24 -8.88 0.96
N ILE A 45 9.97 -9.90 0.48
CA ILE A 45 10.35 -10.03 -0.95
C ILE A 45 9.11 -10.06 -1.86
N GLY A 46 8.06 -10.78 -1.47
CA GLY A 46 6.80 -10.86 -2.23
C GLY A 46 6.15 -9.50 -2.43
N VAL A 47 6.19 -8.63 -1.41
CA VAL A 47 5.70 -7.25 -1.50
C VAL A 47 6.55 -6.45 -2.50
N HIS A 48 7.88 -6.49 -2.40
CA HIS A 48 8.76 -5.80 -3.37
C HIS A 48 8.49 -6.23 -4.82
N VAL A 49 8.36 -7.54 -5.06
CA VAL A 49 8.06 -8.08 -6.41
C VAL A 49 6.69 -7.63 -6.90
N PHE A 50 5.67 -7.61 -6.03
CA PHE A 50 4.33 -7.16 -6.38
C PHE A 50 4.32 -5.69 -6.82
N PHE A 51 5.02 -4.81 -6.10
CA PHE A 51 5.12 -3.39 -6.43
C PHE A 51 5.89 -3.17 -7.74
N ALA A 52 7.05 -3.82 -7.91
CA ALA A 52 7.86 -3.70 -9.13
C ALA A 52 7.09 -4.12 -10.39
N ILE A 53 6.38 -5.25 -10.34
CA ILE A 53 5.56 -5.73 -11.46
C ILE A 53 4.37 -4.80 -11.73
N SER A 54 3.72 -4.30 -10.69
CA SER A 54 2.57 -3.39 -10.81
C SER A 54 2.97 -2.06 -11.46
N GLY A 55 4.12 -1.50 -11.08
CA GLY A 55 4.69 -0.30 -11.70
C GLY A 55 5.06 -0.52 -13.18
N MET A 56 5.70 -1.64 -13.50
CA MET A 56 6.04 -2.00 -14.89
C MET A 56 4.79 -2.10 -15.77
N LEU A 57 3.77 -2.85 -15.32
CA LEU A 57 2.53 -3.06 -16.08
C LEU A 57 1.81 -1.74 -16.33
N MET A 58 1.84 -0.83 -15.36
CA MET A 58 1.23 0.48 -15.50
C MET A 58 1.84 1.31 -16.63
N ILE A 59 3.17 1.41 -16.68
CA ILE A 59 3.89 2.16 -17.72
C ILE A 59 3.59 1.57 -19.11
N LEU A 60 3.52 0.24 -19.21
CA LEU A 60 3.23 -0.45 -20.46
C LEU A 60 1.80 -0.15 -20.96
N THR A 61 0.81 -0.15 -20.08
CA THR A 61 -0.60 0.11 -20.46
C THR A 61 -0.92 1.56 -20.84
N LEU A 62 -0.02 2.52 -20.55
CA LEU A 62 -0.26 3.94 -20.76
C LEU A 62 0.14 4.45 -22.17
N ARG A 63 0.84 3.63 -22.96
CA ARG A 63 1.35 4.03 -24.28
C ARG A 63 0.26 4.21 -25.36
N GLU A 64 -1.01 3.94 -25.06
CA GLU A 64 -2.05 3.72 -26.09
C GLU A 64 -3.09 4.86 -26.32
N GLY A 65 -2.98 6.08 -25.77
CA GLY A 65 -3.86 7.18 -26.28
C GLY A 65 -3.96 8.53 -25.54
N GLY A 66 -4.51 9.55 -26.21
CA GLY A 66 -5.13 10.77 -25.65
C GLY A 66 -4.25 11.98 -25.25
N SER A 67 -4.88 13.13 -24.93
CA SER A 67 -4.22 14.34 -24.39
C SER A 67 -3.68 14.12 -22.96
N LYS A 68 -2.57 14.78 -22.56
CA LYS A 68 -1.82 14.50 -21.31
C LYS A 68 -2.63 14.73 -20.03
N ARG A 69 -3.40 15.82 -19.95
CA ARG A 69 -4.14 16.21 -18.74
C ARG A 69 -5.34 15.28 -18.49
N HIS A 70 -6.08 14.96 -19.55
CA HIS A 70 -7.15 13.95 -19.52
C HIS A 70 -6.61 12.58 -19.08
N ARG A 71 -5.47 12.16 -19.64
CA ARG A 71 -4.81 10.89 -19.25
C ARG A 71 -4.49 10.77 -17.76
N SER A 72 -4.05 11.86 -17.10
CA SER A 72 -3.67 11.80 -15.68
C SER A 72 -4.88 11.66 -14.74
N GLY A 73 -5.97 12.39 -15.01
CA GLY A 73 -7.21 12.30 -14.25
C GLY A 73 -7.90 10.97 -14.47
N ASP A 74 -8.06 10.55 -15.73
CA ASP A 74 -8.65 9.26 -16.08
C ASP A 74 -7.86 8.08 -15.49
N PHE A 75 -6.52 8.21 -15.44
CA PHE A 75 -5.67 7.24 -14.79
C PHE A 75 -6.02 7.12 -13.30
N LEU A 76 -6.02 8.22 -12.55
CA LEU A 76 -6.31 8.20 -11.11
C LEU A 76 -7.72 7.68 -10.81
N LEU A 77 -8.72 8.12 -11.57
CA LEU A 77 -10.11 7.69 -11.41
C LEU A 77 -10.24 6.17 -11.56
N ARG A 78 -9.68 5.58 -12.61
CA ARG A 78 -9.69 4.12 -12.81
C ARG A 78 -9.00 3.35 -11.70
N ARG A 79 -8.02 3.95 -11.01
CA ARG A 79 -7.33 3.32 -9.87
C ARG A 79 -8.18 3.42 -8.60
N VAL A 80 -8.79 4.57 -8.36
CA VAL A 80 -9.72 4.78 -7.24
C VAL A 80 -10.91 3.83 -7.36
N GLU A 81 -11.57 3.76 -8.52
CA GLU A 81 -12.69 2.85 -8.80
C GLU A 81 -12.32 1.36 -8.62
N ARG A 82 -11.05 1.01 -8.78
CA ARG A 82 -10.55 -0.35 -8.58
C ARG A 82 -10.29 -0.67 -7.11
N ILE A 83 -9.74 0.27 -6.33
CA ILE A 83 -9.25 0.02 -4.97
C ILE A 83 -10.35 0.29 -3.93
N TYR A 84 -11.02 1.44 -4.04
CA TYR A 84 -11.90 1.94 -2.99
C TYR A 84 -13.11 1.05 -2.73
N PRO A 85 -13.83 0.48 -3.72
CA PRO A 85 -15.02 -0.33 -3.43
C PRO A 85 -14.71 -1.53 -2.55
N THR A 86 -13.63 -2.26 -2.86
CA THR A 86 -13.21 -3.43 -2.07
C THR A 86 -12.68 -3.01 -0.71
N TYR A 87 -11.85 -1.98 -0.65
CA TYR A 87 -11.28 -1.51 0.62
C TYR A 87 -12.35 -1.00 1.59
N LEU A 88 -13.27 -0.15 1.12
CA LEU A 88 -14.34 0.42 1.95
C LEU A 88 -15.32 -0.66 2.41
N PHE A 89 -15.59 -1.67 1.59
CA PHE A 89 -16.37 -2.83 2.01
C PHE A 89 -15.74 -3.53 3.22
N TRP A 90 -14.44 -3.85 3.16
CA TRP A 90 -13.75 -4.52 4.26
C TRP A 90 -13.61 -3.62 5.49
N LEU A 91 -13.38 -2.31 5.30
CA LEU A 91 -13.33 -1.35 6.40
C LEU A 91 -14.69 -1.25 7.12
N ALA A 92 -15.79 -1.19 6.37
CA ALA A 92 -17.13 -1.20 6.95
C ALA A 92 -17.41 -2.50 7.70
N MET A 93 -17.03 -3.65 7.15
CA MET A 93 -17.17 -4.94 7.83
C MET A 93 -16.41 -4.98 9.16
N LEU A 94 -15.16 -4.48 9.18
CA LEU A 94 -14.34 -4.39 10.39
C LEU A 94 -15.00 -3.52 11.46
N LEU A 95 -15.51 -2.34 11.08
CA LEU A 95 -16.19 -1.44 12.01
C LEU A 95 -17.47 -2.06 12.58
N LEU A 96 -18.28 -2.72 11.72
CA LEU A 96 -19.49 -3.41 12.16
C LEU A 96 -19.18 -4.56 13.12
N THR A 97 -18.16 -5.38 12.82
CA THR A 97 -17.73 -6.44 13.74
C THR A 97 -17.18 -5.89 15.04
N ALA A 98 -16.47 -4.77 15.02
CA ALA A 98 -15.96 -4.13 16.23
C ALA A 98 -17.09 -3.62 17.13
N VAL A 99 -18.13 -2.98 16.55
CA VAL A 99 -19.33 -2.56 17.28
C VAL A 99 -20.07 -3.77 17.85
N ALA A 100 -20.29 -4.81 17.05
CA ALA A 100 -20.97 -6.03 17.50
C ALA A 100 -20.21 -6.73 18.65
N ALA A 101 -18.88 -6.84 18.55
CA ALA A 101 -18.03 -7.43 19.57
C ALA A 101 -18.08 -6.66 20.90
N ARG A 102 -18.14 -5.33 20.83
CA ARG A 102 -18.31 -4.44 21.99
C ARG A 102 -19.70 -4.61 22.62
N MET A 103 -20.75 -4.66 21.81
CA MET A 103 -22.12 -4.90 22.30
C MET A 103 -22.28 -6.27 22.95
N ALA A 104 -21.57 -7.29 22.44
CA ALA A 104 -21.52 -8.63 23.02
C ALA A 104 -20.65 -8.72 24.29
N GLY A 105 -19.99 -7.64 24.72
CA GLY A 105 -19.16 -7.61 25.93
C GLY A 105 -17.82 -8.33 25.82
N THR A 106 -17.39 -8.71 24.61
CA THR A 106 -16.17 -9.51 24.40
C THR A 106 -14.89 -8.67 24.42
N GLY A 107 -14.98 -7.40 24.02
CA GLY A 107 -13.83 -6.49 23.90
C GLY A 107 -12.82 -6.85 22.79
N TYR A 108 -13.07 -7.89 21.99
CA TYR A 108 -12.11 -8.50 21.04
C TYR A 108 -11.59 -7.54 19.94
N LEU A 109 -12.23 -6.38 19.75
CA LEU A 109 -11.87 -5.37 18.75
C LEU A 109 -11.94 -3.93 19.29
N ASP A 110 -11.88 -3.74 20.61
CA ASP A 110 -12.04 -2.40 21.21
C ASP A 110 -10.95 -1.41 20.73
N PHE A 111 -9.77 -1.90 20.34
CA PHE A 111 -8.71 -1.07 19.75
C PHE A 111 -9.16 -0.39 18.45
N VAL A 112 -10.00 -1.04 17.64
CA VAL A 112 -10.51 -0.48 16.37
C VAL A 112 -11.38 0.74 16.67
N LEU A 113 -12.26 0.64 17.65
CA LEU A 113 -13.18 1.71 18.03
C LEU A 113 -12.45 2.84 18.77
N ARG A 114 -11.42 2.52 19.55
CA ARG A 114 -10.56 3.51 20.21
C ARG A 114 -9.82 4.38 19.19
N ASP A 115 -9.34 3.78 18.11
CA ASP A 115 -8.57 4.48 17.06
C ASP A 115 -9.49 5.11 15.98
N ALA A 116 -10.80 4.85 16.01
CA ALA A 116 -11.79 5.41 15.07
C ALA A 116 -12.21 6.87 15.39
N VAL A 117 -11.27 7.69 15.84
CA VAL A 117 -11.47 9.14 16.02
C VAL A 117 -11.68 9.78 14.63
N PRO A 118 -12.52 10.82 14.46
CA PRO A 118 -12.87 11.35 13.13
C PRO A 118 -11.67 11.68 12.24
N SER A 119 -10.59 12.25 12.79
CA SER A 119 -9.35 12.56 12.05
C SER A 119 -8.65 11.31 11.50
N LEU A 120 -8.52 10.26 12.32
CA LEU A 120 -7.93 8.97 11.93
C LEU A 120 -8.81 8.23 10.94
N LEU A 121 -10.13 8.27 11.13
CA LEU A 121 -11.09 7.61 10.26
C LEU A 121 -11.07 8.21 8.85
N ILE A 122 -11.00 9.55 8.73
CA ILE A 122 -10.88 10.24 7.44
C ILE A 122 -9.60 9.80 6.73
N LYS A 123 -8.46 9.78 7.43
CA LYS A 123 -7.19 9.33 6.83
C LYS A 123 -7.23 7.87 6.40
N ASN A 124 -7.88 7.01 7.18
CA ASN A 124 -8.09 5.61 6.82
C ASN A 124 -8.98 5.46 5.57
N ILE A 125 -10.08 6.19 5.48
CA ILE A 125 -10.99 6.17 4.32
C ILE A 125 -10.27 6.65 3.06
N LEU A 126 -9.47 7.71 3.18
CA LEU A 126 -8.74 8.31 2.06
C LEU A 126 -7.42 7.59 1.74
N LEU A 127 -7.08 6.51 2.47
CA LEU A 127 -5.79 5.82 2.36
C LEU A 127 -4.61 6.81 2.42
N MET A 128 -4.69 7.78 3.33
CA MET A 128 -3.68 8.82 3.48
C MET A 128 -2.57 8.37 4.43
N PRO A 129 -1.32 8.73 4.13
CA PRO A 129 -0.23 8.56 5.07
C PRO A 129 -0.38 9.49 6.27
N GLY A 130 0.17 9.07 7.41
CA GLY A 130 0.34 9.90 8.58
C GLY A 130 1.36 11.00 8.32
N LEU A 131 1.19 12.12 9.02
CA LEU A 131 2.16 13.22 8.97
C LEU A 131 3.43 12.86 9.78
N PRO A 132 4.58 13.48 9.50
CA PRO A 132 5.84 13.17 10.20
C PRO A 132 5.74 13.21 11.73
N GLU A 133 4.92 14.11 12.28
CA GLU A 133 4.71 14.27 13.73
C GLU A 133 3.81 13.19 14.35
N GLU A 134 3.09 12.42 13.52
CA GLU A 134 2.12 11.41 13.96
C GLU A 134 2.78 10.05 14.15
N THR A 135 3.36 9.84 15.32
CA THR A 135 4.09 8.60 15.67
C THR A 135 3.19 7.40 15.98
N HIS A 136 1.92 7.64 16.31
CA HIS A 136 0.96 6.59 16.68
C HIS A 136 -0.06 6.27 15.56
N TYR A 137 0.06 6.91 14.40
CA TYR A 137 -0.86 6.68 13.30
C TYR A 137 -0.65 5.29 12.69
N ARG A 138 -1.76 4.57 12.48
CA ARG A 138 -1.80 3.26 11.81
C ARG A 138 -3.11 3.08 11.07
N MET A 139 -3.10 2.19 10.09
CA MET A 139 -4.32 1.76 9.43
C MET A 139 -5.13 0.83 10.34
N LEU A 140 -6.45 0.99 10.33
CA LEU A 140 -7.38 0.14 11.08
C LEU A 140 -7.34 -1.30 10.58
N ILE A 141 -7.23 -1.47 9.26
CA ILE A 141 -6.86 -2.75 8.66
C ILE A 141 -5.33 -2.78 8.58
N PRO A 142 -4.64 -3.65 9.35
CA PRO A 142 -3.19 -3.63 9.42
C PRO A 142 -2.51 -3.71 8.05
N GLN A 143 -3.04 -4.52 7.13
CA GLN A 143 -2.48 -4.77 5.80
C GLN A 143 -2.71 -3.62 4.80
N ALA A 144 -3.57 -2.65 5.13
CA ALA A 144 -3.91 -1.54 4.25
C ALA A 144 -2.75 -0.55 4.05
N TRP A 145 -1.66 -0.68 4.82
CA TRP A 145 -0.43 0.11 4.58
C TRP A 145 0.06 -0.03 3.14
N THR A 146 -0.03 -1.22 2.54
CA THR A 146 0.35 -1.45 1.13
C THR A 146 -0.50 -0.63 0.15
N LEU A 147 -1.79 -0.43 0.45
CA LEU A 147 -2.66 0.40 -0.37
C LEU A 147 -2.30 1.89 -0.27
N VAL A 148 -1.80 2.34 0.89
CA VAL A 148 -1.30 3.72 1.06
C VAL A 148 -0.07 3.95 0.17
N TYR A 149 0.86 2.99 0.11
CA TYR A 149 1.99 3.04 -0.83
C TYR A 149 1.51 3.04 -2.30
N GLU A 150 0.55 2.19 -2.64
CA GLU A 150 0.01 2.11 -4.00
C GLU A 150 -0.65 3.44 -4.42
N MET A 151 -1.45 4.06 -3.54
CA MET A 151 -2.07 5.36 -3.78
C MET A 151 -1.04 6.50 -3.87
N TYR A 152 -0.02 6.51 -3.00
CA TYR A 152 1.08 7.47 -3.07
C TYR A 152 1.81 7.38 -4.41
N PHE A 153 2.18 6.16 -4.83
CA PHE A 153 2.82 5.94 -6.12
C PHE A 153 1.94 6.40 -7.28
N TYR A 154 0.62 6.15 -7.22
CA TYR A 154 -0.31 6.62 -8.25
C TYR A 154 -0.39 8.14 -8.35
N LEU A 155 -0.33 8.85 -7.22
CA LEU A 155 -0.29 10.31 -7.19
C LEU A 155 1.01 10.85 -7.81
N VAL A 156 2.17 10.31 -7.41
CA VAL A 156 3.47 10.67 -7.99
C VAL A 156 3.49 10.40 -9.50
N PHE A 157 2.97 9.25 -9.92
CA PHE A 157 2.88 8.86 -11.31
C PHE A 157 1.97 9.80 -12.12
N ALA A 158 0.77 10.09 -11.61
CA ALA A 158 -0.18 10.99 -12.26
C ALA A 158 0.37 12.41 -12.39
N LEU A 159 1.09 12.90 -11.37
CA LEU A 159 1.75 14.20 -11.39
C LEU A 159 2.86 14.26 -12.45
N CYS A 160 3.72 13.24 -12.49
CA CYS A 160 4.75 13.11 -13.52
C CYS A 160 4.11 13.05 -14.93
N LEU A 161 3.03 12.31 -15.09
CA LEU A 161 2.31 12.19 -16.35
C LEU A 161 1.67 13.51 -16.81
N ALA A 162 1.17 14.32 -15.86
CA ALA A 162 0.53 15.60 -16.15
C ALA A 162 1.55 16.67 -16.61
N ILE A 163 2.76 16.66 -16.03
CA ILE A 163 3.76 17.73 -16.20
C ILE A 163 4.82 17.35 -17.25
N VAL A 164 5.24 16.08 -17.31
CA VAL A 164 6.43 15.65 -18.06
C VAL A 164 6.03 15.07 -19.43
N PRO A 165 6.81 15.31 -20.51
CA PRO A 165 6.57 14.64 -21.78
C PRO A 165 6.79 13.11 -21.69
N PRO A 166 6.02 12.28 -22.43
CA PRO A 166 6.12 10.83 -22.35
C PRO A 166 7.52 10.26 -22.54
N ARG A 167 8.36 10.91 -23.35
CA ARG A 167 9.76 10.51 -23.60
C ARG A 167 10.66 10.63 -22.36
N ARG A 168 10.32 11.51 -21.41
CA ARG A 168 11.06 11.73 -20.16
C ARG A 168 10.34 11.18 -18.93
N LEU A 169 9.18 10.54 -19.10
CA LEU A 169 8.35 10.06 -17.99
C LEU A 169 9.12 9.07 -17.09
N LEU A 170 9.82 8.11 -17.69
CA LEU A 170 10.60 7.13 -16.91
C LEU A 170 11.70 7.82 -16.09
N LEU A 171 12.43 8.78 -16.69
CA LEU A 171 13.45 9.53 -15.98
C LEU A 171 12.85 10.37 -14.85
N ALA A 172 11.72 11.03 -15.10
CA ALA A 172 11.03 11.82 -14.07
C ALA A 172 10.55 10.95 -12.91
N LEU A 173 10.05 9.74 -13.17
CA LEU A 173 9.66 8.79 -12.12
C LEU A 173 10.87 8.33 -11.31
N ILE A 174 11.97 7.96 -11.99
CA ILE A 174 13.22 7.59 -11.31
C ILE A 174 13.71 8.73 -10.41
N VAL A 175 13.70 9.98 -10.91
CA VAL A 175 14.12 11.14 -10.11
C VAL A 175 13.15 11.41 -8.97
N ALA A 176 11.83 11.35 -9.20
CA ALA A 176 10.82 11.63 -8.18
C ALA A 176 10.85 10.62 -7.02
N ILE A 177 11.32 9.40 -7.28
CA ILE A 177 11.43 8.32 -6.28
C ILE A 177 12.82 8.29 -5.65
N ALA A 178 13.89 8.31 -6.47
CA ALA A 178 15.25 8.15 -5.98
C ALA A 178 15.78 9.40 -5.27
N LEU A 179 15.40 10.62 -5.69
CA LEU A 179 15.91 11.84 -5.08
C LEU A 179 15.50 11.97 -3.60
N PRO A 180 14.21 11.80 -3.23
CA PRO A 180 13.83 11.83 -1.83
C PRO A 180 14.48 10.73 -0.99
N LEU A 181 14.63 9.52 -1.55
CA LEU A 181 15.32 8.41 -0.88
C LEU A 181 16.78 8.75 -0.57
N VAL A 182 17.52 9.29 -1.55
CA VAL A 182 18.93 9.67 -1.38
C VAL A 182 19.06 10.82 -0.38
N VAL A 183 18.22 11.86 -0.49
CA VAL A 183 18.22 12.98 0.46
C VAL A 183 17.90 12.49 1.87
N ALA A 184 16.90 11.63 2.03
CA ALA A 184 16.55 11.05 3.33
C ALA A 184 17.74 10.30 3.95
N ARG A 185 18.41 9.45 3.18
CA ARG A 185 19.56 8.65 3.65
C ARG A 185 20.80 9.47 3.99
N LEU A 186 21.02 10.60 3.31
CA LEU A 186 22.18 11.46 3.52
C LEU A 186 21.99 12.44 4.67
N PHE A 187 20.78 12.93 4.90
CA PHE A 187 20.53 14.07 5.81
C PHE A 187 19.69 13.72 7.04
N PHE A 188 18.99 12.59 7.06
CA PHE A 188 18.10 12.23 8.16
C PHE A 188 18.38 10.81 8.69
N PRO A 189 18.26 10.57 10.01
CA PRO A 189 18.23 9.21 10.54
C PRO A 189 17.05 8.45 9.91
N THR A 190 17.23 7.17 9.62
CA THR A 190 16.12 6.33 9.14
C THR A 190 14.97 6.39 10.15
N PRO A 191 13.79 6.90 9.77
CA PRO A 191 12.65 6.99 10.67
C PRO A 191 12.25 5.58 11.12
N ASP A 192 11.70 5.47 12.32
CA ASP A 192 11.06 4.23 12.75
C ASP A 192 9.93 3.87 11.77
N ARG A 193 9.64 2.56 11.64
CA ARG A 193 8.64 2.08 10.68
C ARG A 193 7.23 2.62 10.95
N LEU A 194 6.93 3.20 12.13
CA LEU A 194 5.71 3.95 12.50
C LEU A 194 4.42 3.45 11.81
N GLY A 195 4.09 2.17 11.98
CA GLY A 195 2.88 1.57 11.41
C GLY A 195 2.87 1.40 9.88
N TRP A 196 4.01 1.61 9.23
CA TRP A 196 4.26 1.53 7.78
C TRP A 196 3.43 2.52 6.97
N VAL A 197 2.99 3.64 7.57
CA VAL A 197 2.16 4.62 6.87
C VAL A 197 2.55 6.06 7.17
N ASN A 198 3.66 6.30 7.87
CA ASN A 198 4.16 7.65 8.10
C ASN A 198 4.85 8.18 6.84
N LEU A 199 4.49 9.38 6.40
CA LEU A 199 5.04 9.98 5.18
C LEU A 199 6.56 10.13 5.22
N ALA A 200 7.15 10.48 6.36
CA ALA A 200 8.61 10.63 6.49
C ALA A 200 9.32 9.29 6.30
N TYR A 201 8.73 8.20 6.82
CA TYR A 201 9.22 6.85 6.62
C TYR A 201 9.04 6.39 5.16
N MET A 202 7.83 6.55 4.62
CA MET A 202 7.48 6.10 3.26
C MET A 202 8.43 6.67 2.21
N VAL A 203 8.69 7.97 2.25
CA VAL A 203 9.57 8.66 1.29
C VAL A 203 11.04 8.21 1.39
N ALA A 204 11.43 7.60 2.52
CA ALA A 204 12.75 7.03 2.78
C ALA A 204 12.82 5.49 2.56
N ASP A 205 11.69 4.86 2.22
CA ASP A 205 11.54 3.41 2.10
C ASP A 205 11.83 2.93 0.67
N PRO A 206 12.72 1.93 0.47
CA PRO A 206 13.00 1.34 -0.85
C PRO A 206 11.81 0.62 -1.50
N LEU A 207 10.65 0.50 -0.83
CA LEU A 207 9.41 -0.01 -1.41
C LEU A 207 8.76 0.93 -2.45
N ILE A 208 9.11 2.23 -2.45
CA ILE A 208 8.64 3.21 -3.44
C ILE A 208 9.54 3.17 -4.69
#